data_AF-A0A2W2M2F8-F1
#
_entry.id   AF-A0A2W2M2F8-F1
#
_cell.length_a   1.000
_cell.length_b   1.000
_cell.length_c   1.000
_cell.angle_alpha   90.00
_cell.angle_beta   90.00
_cell.angle_gamma   90.00
#
_symmetry.space_group_name_H-M   'P 1'
#
loop_
_entity.id
_entity.type
_entity.pdbx_description
1 polymer ?
#
loop_
_entity_poly.entity_id
_entity_poly.type
_entity_poly.pdbx_seq_one_letter_code
_entity_poly.pdbx_strand_id
1 'polypeptide(L)'
;MLTTLLRPTGGTATVAGCDLVRDPVGVRRACGYVARSGGVDGQISVREELVIQGRMYRLTRQQARSHTEELARELDLAGLLARRTSALSGGRRRRLGIAMALIHRPRVLAPAMGLRAPPPGVLIGFGFVALLTISLASLSYAPAMRVRTAQEFGPVINALTMPPMLLSGLMLPMALGPAWRDVLSRLTPFRYPVDAVRDAYVGSYASAHMLYGVLVAAGFAALPVLLGTRVFRTAGA
;
A
#
# COMPACT_ATOMS: atom_id res chain seq x y z
N MET A 1 -10.87 6.61 -0.01
CA MET A 1 -12.21 6.95 0.50
C MET A 1 -12.34 8.45 0.77
N LEU A 2 -11.48 9.07 1.60
CA LEU A 2 -11.58 10.50 1.95
C LEU A 2 -11.42 11.50 0.77
N THR A 3 -10.74 11.10 -0.30
CA THR A 3 -10.61 11.89 -1.55
C THR A 3 -11.67 11.53 -2.59
N THR A 4 -12.68 10.74 -2.23
CA THR A 4 -13.74 10.19 -3.12
C THR A 4 -13.25 9.25 -4.23
N LEU A 5 -11.96 8.88 -4.24
CA LEU A 5 -11.38 7.94 -5.22
C LEU A 5 -11.86 6.48 -5.04
N LEU A 6 -12.40 6.15 -3.87
CA LEU A 6 -12.98 4.84 -3.56
C LEU A 6 -14.29 5.06 -2.83
N ARG A 7 -15.34 4.32 -3.22
CA ARG A 7 -16.64 4.35 -2.56
C ARG A 7 -16.50 3.77 -1.13
N PRO A 8 -17.01 4.45 -0.09
CA PRO A 8 -16.98 3.91 1.27
C PRO A 8 -17.82 2.62 1.37
N THR A 9 -17.29 1.62 2.08
CA THR A 9 -17.95 0.32 2.30
C THR A 9 -18.95 0.37 3.46
N GLY A 10 -18.84 1.37 4.34
CA GLY A 10 -19.74 1.63 5.47
C GLY A 10 -19.32 2.88 6.24
N GLY A 11 -20.21 3.41 7.09
CA GLY A 11 -19.99 4.62 7.89
C GLY A 11 -20.24 5.94 7.16
N THR A 12 -20.19 7.04 7.90
CA THR A 12 -20.32 8.42 7.40
C THR A 12 -19.06 9.21 7.69
N ALA A 13 -18.61 10.01 6.73
CA ALA A 13 -17.52 10.95 6.97
C ALA A 13 -17.73 12.24 6.16
N THR A 14 -17.40 13.35 6.80
CA THR A 14 -17.52 14.71 6.27
C THR A 14 -16.13 15.31 6.09
N VAL A 15 -15.85 15.84 4.90
CA VAL A 15 -14.58 16.49 4.56
C VAL A 15 -14.85 17.94 4.20
N ALA A 16 -14.24 18.88 4.93
CA ALA A 16 -14.40 20.32 4.74
C ALA A 16 -15.87 20.81 4.74
N GLY A 17 -16.74 20.14 5.49
CA GLY A 17 -18.18 20.43 5.57
C GLY A 17 -19.05 19.71 4.52
N CYS A 18 -18.45 18.95 3.60
CA CYS A 18 -19.17 18.16 2.59
C CYS A 18 -19.20 16.68 2.99
N ASP A 19 -20.35 16.02 2.84
CA ASP A 19 -20.49 14.58 3.07
C ASP A 19 -19.92 13.78 1.89
N LEU A 20 -19.14 12.72 2.17
CA LEU A 20 -18.46 11.92 1.14
C LEU A 20 -19.41 11.18 0.18
N VAL A 21 -20.62 10.86 0.61
CA VAL A 21 -21.60 10.09 -0.19
C VAL A 21 -22.61 11.01 -0.85
N ARG A 22 -23.12 12.01 -0.11
CA ARG A 22 -24.14 12.94 -0.60
C ARG A 22 -23.57 14.06 -1.46
N ASP A 23 -22.33 14.51 -1.20
CA ASP A 23 -21.67 15.57 -1.98
C ASP A 23 -20.20 15.24 -2.30
N PRO A 24 -19.95 14.22 -3.14
CA PRO A 24 -18.58 13.86 -3.51
C PRO A 24 -17.91 14.94 -4.39
N VAL A 25 -18.68 15.76 -5.10
CA VAL A 25 -18.14 16.84 -5.94
C VAL A 25 -17.64 18.00 -5.07
N GLY A 26 -18.39 18.40 -4.04
CA GLY A 26 -17.99 19.41 -3.07
C GLY A 26 -16.73 19.00 -2.31
N VAL A 27 -16.63 17.72 -1.91
CA VAL A 27 -15.40 17.19 -1.30
C VAL A 27 -14.20 17.35 -2.23
N ARG A 28 -14.31 17.00 -3.52
CA ARG A 28 -13.19 17.15 -4.48
C ARG A 28 -12.82 18.61 -4.74
N ARG A 29 -13.77 19.54 -4.69
CA ARG A 29 -13.48 20.98 -4.82
C ARG A 29 -12.80 21.53 -3.57
N ALA A 30 -13.19 21.06 -2.39
CA ALA A 30 -12.62 21.53 -1.14
C ALA A 30 -11.28 20.85 -0.78
N CYS A 31 -10.93 19.77 -1.47
CA CYS A 31 -9.76 18.94 -1.18
C CYS A 31 -8.75 18.96 -2.34
N GLY A 32 -7.49 19.31 -2.06
CA GLY A 32 -6.38 19.16 -2.98
C GLY A 32 -5.68 17.82 -2.79
N TYR A 33 -5.44 17.08 -3.88
CA TYR A 33 -4.79 15.77 -3.84
C TYR A 33 -3.44 15.81 -4.55
N VAL A 34 -2.37 15.43 -3.84
CA VAL A 34 -1.00 15.38 -4.38
C VAL A 34 -0.62 13.93 -4.67
N ALA A 35 -0.74 13.45 -5.91
CA ALA A 35 -0.38 12.08 -6.28
C ALA A 35 1.13 11.78 -6.08
N ARG A 36 1.47 10.56 -5.65
CA ARG A 36 2.85 10.10 -5.41
C ARG A 36 3.65 9.93 -6.71
N SER A 37 2.98 9.52 -7.78
CA SER A 37 3.57 9.30 -9.11
C SER A 37 2.49 9.42 -10.17
N GLY A 38 2.76 10.18 -11.23
CA GLY A 38 1.80 10.40 -12.31
C GLY A 38 0.79 11.52 -12.03
N GLY A 39 0.22 12.06 -13.11
CA GLY A 39 -0.71 13.19 -13.09
C GLY A 39 -0.17 14.48 -13.70
N VAL A 40 1.03 14.45 -14.27
CA VAL A 40 1.62 15.58 -15.02
C VAL A 40 1.91 15.09 -16.44
N ASP A 41 1.46 15.83 -17.45
CA ASP A 41 1.77 15.53 -18.84
C ASP A 41 3.21 15.96 -19.16
N GLY A 42 4.05 15.00 -19.52
CA GLY A 42 5.46 15.16 -19.84
C GLY A 42 5.77 16.06 -21.05
N GLN A 43 4.79 16.29 -21.91
CA GLN A 43 4.95 16.99 -23.19
C GLN A 43 4.70 18.49 -23.09
N ILE A 44 3.96 18.94 -22.07
CA ILE A 44 3.60 20.35 -21.90
C ILE A 44 4.54 21.06 -20.93
N SER A 45 4.49 22.39 -20.96
CA SER A 45 5.25 23.22 -20.01
C SER A 45 4.61 23.21 -18.61
N VAL A 46 5.43 23.48 -17.59
CA VAL A 46 4.95 23.60 -16.20
C VAL A 46 3.84 24.65 -16.07
N ARG A 47 3.95 25.75 -16.81
CA ARG A 47 2.93 26.81 -16.86
C ARG A 47 1.62 26.31 -17.45
N GLU A 48 1.67 25.60 -18.57
CA GLU A 48 0.48 25.07 -19.23
C GLU A 48 -0.23 24.07 -18.35
N GLU A 49 0.50 23.16 -17.72
CA GLU A 49 -0.05 22.17 -16.78
C GLU A 49 -0.84 22.86 -15.66
N LEU A 50 -0.24 23.85 -14.98
CA LEU A 50 -0.89 24.57 -13.89
C LEU A 50 -2.13 25.35 -14.35
N VAL A 51 -2.07 25.98 -15.53
CA VAL A 51 -3.22 26.70 -16.09
C VAL A 51 -4.33 25.72 -16.50
N ILE A 52 -4.01 24.59 -17.11
CA ILE A 52 -4.97 23.55 -17.49
C ILE A 52 -5.64 22.98 -16.25
N GLN A 53 -4.86 22.66 -15.21
CA GLN A 53 -5.38 22.17 -13.94
C GLN A 53 -6.34 23.18 -13.30
N GLY A 54 -5.97 24.46 -13.23
CA GLY A 54 -6.85 25.52 -12.73
C GLY A 54 -8.16 25.63 -13.52
N ARG A 55 -8.09 25.47 -14.85
CA ARG A 55 -9.28 25.46 -15.71
C ARG A 55 -10.19 24.25 -15.47
N MET A 56 -9.65 23.08 -15.14
CA MET A 56 -10.47 21.92 -14.76
C MET A 56 -11.27 22.17 -13.49
N TYR A 57 -10.75 23.00 -12.58
CA TYR A 57 -11.45 23.49 -11.38
C TYR A 57 -12.32 24.74 -11.64
N ARG A 58 -12.63 25.05 -12.91
CA ARG A 58 -13.49 26.17 -13.34
C ARG A 58 -12.94 27.55 -13.01
N LEU A 59 -11.63 27.71 -12.83
CA LEU A 59 -11.01 29.03 -12.79
C LEU A 59 -11.02 29.65 -14.20
N THR A 60 -11.20 30.97 -14.27
CA THR A 60 -11.00 31.71 -15.51
C THR A 60 -9.53 31.66 -15.93
N ARG A 61 -9.25 31.89 -17.22
CA ARG A 61 -7.87 31.91 -17.73
C ARG A 61 -6.98 32.91 -17.00
N GLN A 62 -7.54 34.06 -16.61
CA GLN A 62 -6.82 35.09 -15.86
C GLN A 62 -6.51 34.65 -14.42
N GLN A 63 -7.50 34.10 -13.71
CA GLN A 63 -7.31 33.56 -12.36
C GLN A 63 -6.28 32.43 -12.33
N ALA A 64 -6.39 31.46 -13.25
CA ALA A 64 -5.46 30.35 -13.35
C ALA A 64 -4.02 30.83 -13.60
N ARG A 65 -3.82 31.85 -14.45
CA ARG A 65 -2.51 32.48 -14.67
C ARG A 65 -1.99 33.18 -13.42
N SER A 66 -2.81 33.99 -12.74
CA SER A 66 -2.41 34.68 -11.50
C SER A 66 -1.97 33.68 -10.43
N HIS A 67 -2.81 32.67 -10.17
CA HIS A 67 -2.52 31.64 -9.18
C HIS A 67 -1.27 30.81 -9.56
N THR A 68 -1.05 30.58 -10.86
CA THR A 68 0.17 29.90 -11.34
C THR A 68 1.42 30.71 -10.99
N GLU A 69 1.42 32.03 -11.21
CA GLU A 69 2.56 32.91 -10.88
C GLU A 69 2.78 33.05 -9.36
N GLU A 70 1.70 33.08 -8.57
CA GLU A 70 1.76 33.05 -7.11
C GLU A 70 2.39 31.75 -6.60
N LEU A 71 1.83 30.59 -6.97
CA LEU A 71 2.34 29.29 -6.56
C LEU A 71 3.74 29.01 -7.08
N ALA A 72 4.09 29.53 -8.25
CA ALA A 72 5.43 29.39 -8.80
C ALA A 72 6.48 30.15 -7.97
N ARG A 73 6.12 31.28 -7.35
CA ARG A 73 6.98 32.00 -6.42
C ARG A 73 7.06 31.29 -5.07
N GLU A 74 5.92 30.87 -4.51
CA GLU A 74 5.86 30.21 -3.20
C GLU A 74 6.57 28.85 -3.19
N LEU A 75 6.54 28.11 -4.29
CA LEU A 75 7.10 26.76 -4.40
C LEU A 75 8.44 26.72 -5.15
N ASP A 76 9.07 27.87 -5.39
CA ASP A 76 10.38 27.96 -6.06
C ASP A 76 10.38 27.22 -7.42
N LEU A 77 9.38 27.55 -8.25
CA LEU A 77 9.16 27.05 -9.62
C LEU A 77 9.19 28.17 -10.68
N ALA A 78 9.34 29.44 -10.29
CA ALA A 78 9.24 30.60 -11.19
C ALA A 78 10.16 30.49 -12.42
N GLY A 79 11.43 30.09 -12.25
CA GLY A 79 12.39 29.90 -13.34
C GLY A 79 12.16 28.64 -14.19
N LEU A 80 11.18 27.81 -13.86
CA LEU A 80 10.90 26.53 -14.50
C LEU A 80 9.57 26.53 -15.28
N LEU A 81 8.80 27.62 -15.25
CA LEU A 81 7.48 27.72 -15.86
C LEU A 81 7.46 27.42 -17.36
N ALA A 82 8.51 27.82 -18.09
CA ALA A 82 8.66 27.57 -19.53
C ALA A 82 9.26 26.20 -19.87
N ARG A 83 9.79 25.47 -18.88
CA ARG A 83 10.38 24.15 -19.11
C ARG A 83 9.29 23.10 -19.27
N ARG A 84 9.58 22.06 -20.05
CA ARG A 84 8.77 20.85 -20.08
C ARG A 84 8.83 20.15 -18.73
N THR A 85 7.70 19.61 -18.30
CA THR A 85 7.54 18.87 -17.05
C THR A 85 8.42 17.59 -17.01
N SER A 86 8.70 16.99 -18.17
CA SER A 86 9.61 15.86 -18.33
C SER A 86 11.06 16.19 -17.94
N ALA A 87 11.49 17.43 -18.14
CA ALA A 87 12.83 17.91 -17.81
C ALA A 87 13.03 18.25 -16.31
N LEU A 88 12.01 18.06 -15.47
CA LEU A 88 12.09 18.30 -14.03
C LEU A 88 12.71 17.12 -13.29
N SER A 89 13.60 17.41 -12.35
CA SER A 89 14.06 16.43 -11.35
C SER A 89 12.90 16.00 -10.44
N GLY A 90 13.02 14.82 -9.81
CA GLY A 90 11.94 14.26 -8.96
C GLY A 90 11.46 15.22 -7.86
N GLY A 91 12.38 15.95 -7.23
CA GLY A 91 12.03 16.98 -6.23
C GLY A 91 11.21 18.13 -6.81
N ARG A 92 11.59 18.64 -7.98
CA ARG A 92 10.86 19.71 -8.69
C ARG A 92 9.50 19.22 -9.19
N ARG A 93 9.42 17.97 -9.66
CA ARG A 93 8.16 17.32 -10.05
C ARG A 93 7.21 17.17 -8.85
N ARG A 94 7.75 16.90 -7.65
CA ARG A 94 6.96 16.88 -6.41
C ARG A 94 6.42 18.25 -6.04
N ARG A 95 7.24 19.32 -6.16
CA ARG A 95 6.77 20.70 -5.95
C ARG A 95 5.67 21.09 -6.95
N LEU A 96 5.81 20.68 -8.21
CA LEU A 96 4.74 20.84 -9.21
C LEU A 96 3.46 20.11 -8.81
N GLY A 97 3.56 18.86 -8.33
CA GLY A 97 2.41 18.13 -7.79
C GLY A 97 1.68 18.85 -6.65
N ILE A 98 2.44 19.53 -5.78
CA ILE A 98 1.87 20.37 -4.71
C ILE A 98 1.19 21.60 -5.31
N ALA A 99 1.81 22.28 -6.28
CA ALA A 99 1.23 23.42 -6.97
C ALA A 99 -0.10 23.06 -7.65
N MET A 100 -0.17 21.92 -8.35
CA MET A 100 -1.40 21.43 -8.98
C MET A 100 -2.52 21.11 -7.98
N ALA A 101 -2.17 20.68 -6.77
CA ALA A 101 -3.15 20.44 -5.72
C ALA A 101 -3.66 21.73 -5.07
N LEU A 102 -2.88 22.82 -5.14
CA LEU A 102 -3.18 24.11 -4.50
C LEU A 102 -3.79 25.14 -5.46
N ILE A 103 -3.74 24.91 -6.78
CA ILE A 103 -4.17 25.87 -7.81
C ILE A 103 -5.62 26.37 -7.62
N HIS A 104 -6.50 25.51 -7.12
CA HIS A 104 -7.92 25.81 -6.86
C HIS A 104 -8.20 26.25 -5.42
N ARG A 105 -7.15 26.58 -4.64
CA ARG A 105 -7.23 27.06 -3.24
C ARG A 105 -8.10 26.12 -2.37
N PRO A 106 -7.75 24.83 -2.26
CA PRO A 106 -8.51 23.90 -1.43
C PRO A 106 -8.47 24.27 0.05
N ARG A 107 -9.52 23.92 0.78
CA ARG A 107 -9.59 24.07 2.25
C ARG A 107 -8.76 23.02 2.97
N VAL A 108 -8.59 21.84 2.36
CA VAL A 108 -7.86 20.71 2.91
C VAL A 108 -6.88 20.19 1.87
N LEU A 109 -5.62 20.02 2.25
CA LEU A 109 -4.64 19.32 1.44
C LEU A 109 -4.56 17.87 1.93
N ALA A 110 -4.95 16.92 1.08
CA ALA A 110 -4.76 15.50 1.34
C ALA A 110 -3.43 15.05 0.70
N PRO A 111 -2.34 14.87 1.47
CA PRO A 111 -1.15 14.24 0.95
C PRO A 111 -1.49 12.79 0.52
N ALA A 112 -1.01 12.33 -0.64
CA ALA A 112 -1.27 10.95 -1.12
C ALA A 112 -0.70 9.83 -0.24
N MET A 113 -0.09 10.13 0.90
CA MET A 113 0.17 9.14 1.93
C MET A 113 -0.04 9.76 3.31
N GLY A 114 -1.27 9.60 3.80
CA GLY A 114 -1.57 9.59 5.24
C GLY A 114 -1.28 8.23 5.89
N LEU A 115 -0.39 7.40 5.34
CA LEU A 115 0.12 6.22 6.03
C LEU A 115 1.44 6.59 6.70
N ARG A 116 1.35 7.25 7.86
CA ARG A 116 2.38 6.99 8.87
C ARG A 116 2.15 5.55 9.27
N ALA A 117 2.93 4.61 8.73
CA ALA A 117 2.93 3.25 9.26
C ALA A 117 3.27 3.42 10.74
N PRO A 118 2.34 3.12 11.66
CA PRO A 118 2.63 3.32 13.07
C PRO A 118 3.86 2.46 13.40
N PRO A 119 4.90 3.01 14.03
CA PRO A 119 6.10 2.24 14.41
C PRO A 119 5.78 0.87 15.03
N PRO A 120 4.77 0.75 15.95
CA PRO A 120 4.39 -0.56 16.47
C PRO A 120 3.81 -1.52 15.41
N GLY A 121 3.07 -1.03 14.40
CA GLY A 121 2.58 -1.87 13.31
C GLY A 121 3.70 -2.44 12.44
N VAL A 122 4.76 -1.65 12.22
CA VAL A 122 5.96 -2.09 11.49
C VAL A 122 6.72 -3.16 12.27
N LEU A 123 6.91 -2.96 13.58
CA LEU A 123 7.54 -3.93 14.48
C LEU A 123 6.78 -5.27 14.51
N ILE A 124 5.45 -5.23 14.60
CA ILE A 124 4.59 -6.41 14.54
C ILE A 124 4.76 -7.13 13.19
N GLY A 125 4.80 -6.39 12.09
CA GLY A 125 5.08 -6.93 10.75
C GLY A 125 6.41 -7.67 10.69
N PHE A 126 7.49 -7.07 11.20
CA PHE A 126 8.80 -7.73 11.29
C PHE A 126 8.76 -8.99 12.17
N GLY A 127 8.03 -8.96 13.28
CA GLY A 127 7.84 -10.13 14.14
C GLY A 127 7.20 -11.30 13.42
N PHE A 128 6.10 -11.06 12.68
CA PHE A 128 5.45 -12.10 11.87
C PHE A 128 6.35 -12.64 10.76
N VAL A 129 7.09 -11.76 10.06
CA VAL A 129 8.02 -12.18 9.00
C VAL A 129 9.15 -13.03 9.57
N ALA A 130 9.75 -12.62 10.69
CA ALA A 130 10.80 -13.39 11.36
C ALA A 130 10.29 -14.77 11.78
N LEU A 131 9.11 -14.84 12.41
CA LEU A 131 8.50 -16.09 12.85
C LEU A 131 8.21 -17.03 11.67
N LEU A 132 7.64 -16.51 10.59
CA LEU A 132 7.39 -17.30 9.37
C LEU A 132 8.70 -17.78 8.73
N THR A 133 9.72 -16.93 8.69
CA THR A 133 11.03 -17.26 8.11
C THR A 133 11.68 -18.41 8.87
N ILE A 134 11.69 -18.34 10.21
CA ILE A 134 12.20 -19.42 11.07
C ILE A 134 11.40 -20.71 10.86
N SER A 135 10.07 -20.61 10.79
CA SER A 135 9.19 -21.76 10.60
C SER A 135 9.42 -22.45 9.25
N LEU A 136 9.51 -21.67 8.17
CA LEU A 136 9.78 -22.15 6.82
C LEU A 136 11.19 -22.73 6.70
N ALA A 137 12.19 -22.07 7.29
CA ALA A 137 13.57 -22.59 7.33
C ALA A 137 13.62 -23.92 8.08
N SER A 138 12.94 -24.02 9.23
CA SER A 138 12.85 -25.26 10.01
C SER A 138 12.12 -26.37 9.25
N LEU A 139 11.03 -26.04 8.54
CA LEU A 139 10.29 -26.99 7.71
C LEU A 139 11.11 -27.44 6.49
N SER A 140 11.96 -26.56 5.96
CA SER A 140 12.83 -26.81 4.81
C SER A 140 13.89 -27.89 5.07
N TYR A 141 14.23 -28.17 6.32
CA TYR A 141 15.15 -29.27 6.65
C TYR A 141 14.55 -30.65 6.38
N ALA A 142 13.24 -30.83 6.51
CA ALA A 142 12.58 -32.12 6.29
C ALA A 142 12.71 -32.65 4.84
N PRO A 143 12.43 -31.86 3.78
CA PRO A 143 12.70 -32.29 2.41
C PRO A 143 14.20 -32.31 2.09
N ALA A 144 15.02 -31.45 2.72
CA ALA A 144 16.47 -31.45 2.50
C ALA A 144 17.12 -32.79 2.87
N MET A 145 16.62 -33.48 3.90
CA MET A 145 17.11 -34.81 4.28
C MET A 145 16.60 -35.95 3.38
N ARG A 146 15.59 -35.72 2.53
CA ARG A 146 15.05 -36.73 1.61
C ARG A 146 15.57 -36.61 0.18
N VAL A 147 16.09 -35.45 -0.21
CA VAL A 147 16.54 -35.19 -1.57
C VAL A 147 18.03 -35.55 -1.70
N ARG A 148 18.36 -36.38 -2.69
CA ARG A 148 19.71 -36.93 -2.89
C ARG A 148 20.66 -36.00 -3.65
N THR A 149 20.12 -34.95 -4.29
CA THR A 149 20.86 -34.06 -5.20
C THR A 149 20.44 -32.61 -5.03
N ALA A 150 21.40 -31.68 -4.87
CA ALA A 150 21.11 -30.25 -4.65
C ALA A 150 20.29 -29.59 -5.79
N GLN A 151 20.36 -30.13 -7.02
CA GLN A 151 19.61 -29.65 -8.18
C GLN A 151 18.10 -29.97 -8.15
N GLU A 152 17.66 -31.00 -7.40
CA GLU A 152 16.25 -31.36 -7.27
C GLU A 152 15.52 -30.56 -6.16
N PHE A 153 16.30 -29.94 -5.27
CA PHE A 153 15.76 -29.24 -4.11
C PHE A 153 15.02 -27.94 -4.49
N GLY A 154 15.57 -27.17 -5.43
CA GLY A 154 14.99 -25.90 -5.88
C GLY A 154 13.56 -26.02 -6.42
N PRO A 155 13.29 -26.93 -7.39
CA PRO A 155 11.94 -27.15 -7.91
C PRO A 155 10.93 -27.62 -6.87
N VAL A 156 11.34 -28.50 -5.94
CA VAL A 156 10.47 -29.03 -4.87
C VAL A 156 10.05 -27.93 -3.89
N ILE A 157 10.99 -27.08 -3.47
CA ILE A 157 10.69 -25.94 -2.60
C ILE A 157 9.74 -24.95 -3.28
N ASN A 158 9.97 -24.63 -4.56
CA ASN A 158 9.10 -23.72 -5.31
C ASN A 158 7.68 -24.30 -5.48
N ALA A 159 7.54 -25.59 -5.77
CA ALA A 159 6.23 -26.24 -5.87
C ALA A 159 5.46 -26.21 -4.53
N LEU A 160 6.17 -26.27 -3.40
CA LEU A 160 5.57 -26.18 -2.07
C LEU A 160 5.20 -24.75 -1.65
N THR A 161 6.00 -23.76 -2.03
CA THR A 161 5.90 -22.39 -1.50
C THR A 161 5.10 -21.44 -2.39
N MET A 162 5.13 -21.62 -3.71
CA MET A 162 4.43 -20.74 -4.65
C MET A 162 2.90 -20.77 -4.50
N PRO A 163 2.22 -21.93 -4.42
CA PRO A 163 0.76 -21.96 -4.33
C PRO A 163 0.22 -21.28 -3.05
N PRO A 164 0.77 -21.53 -1.85
CA PRO A 164 0.35 -20.83 -0.63
C PRO A 164 0.59 -19.32 -0.69
N MET A 165 1.67 -18.86 -1.33
CA MET A 165 2.01 -17.44 -1.42
C MET A 165 1.04 -16.66 -2.33
N LEU A 166 0.59 -17.30 -3.42
CA LEU A 166 -0.46 -16.77 -4.31
C LEU A 166 -1.85 -16.77 -3.65
N LEU A 167 -2.07 -17.71 -2.73
CA LEU A 167 -3.32 -17.86 -1.97
C LEU A 167 -3.36 -17.07 -0.65
N SER A 168 -2.25 -16.53 -0.14
CA SER A 168 -2.25 -15.79 1.14
C SER A 168 -2.80 -14.37 1.05
N GLY A 169 -3.06 -13.89 -0.17
CA GLY A 169 -3.56 -12.53 -0.41
C GLY A 169 -2.49 -11.45 -0.39
N LEU A 170 -1.21 -11.81 -0.23
CA LEU A 170 -0.08 -10.87 -0.25
C LEU A 170 0.06 -10.13 -1.60
N MET A 171 -0.18 -10.84 -2.71
CA MET A 171 -0.06 -10.29 -4.07
C MET A 171 -1.35 -9.62 -4.58
N LEU A 172 -2.52 -10.08 -4.12
CA LEU A 172 -3.83 -9.57 -4.54
C LEU A 172 -4.79 -9.54 -3.35
N PRO A 173 -5.46 -8.42 -3.05
CA PRO A 173 -6.47 -8.36 -2.00
C PRO A 173 -7.59 -9.37 -2.29
N MET A 174 -7.79 -10.34 -1.39
CA MET A 174 -8.77 -11.43 -1.57
C MET A 174 -10.22 -10.94 -1.64
N ALA A 175 -10.48 -9.70 -1.18
CA ALA A 175 -11.76 -9.02 -1.34
C ALA A 175 -12.17 -8.77 -2.81
N LEU A 176 -11.23 -8.86 -3.75
CA LEU A 176 -11.46 -8.66 -5.18
C LEU A 176 -11.53 -9.98 -5.97
N GLY A 177 -11.39 -11.14 -5.31
CA GLY A 177 -11.40 -12.47 -5.93
C GLY A 177 -12.77 -13.16 -5.87
N PRO A 178 -13.01 -14.18 -6.70
CA PRO A 178 -14.23 -14.99 -6.65
C PRO A 178 -14.33 -15.78 -5.33
N ALA A 179 -15.55 -15.96 -4.80
CA ALA A 179 -15.82 -16.46 -3.44
C ALA A 179 -15.17 -17.83 -3.13
N TRP A 180 -15.01 -18.70 -4.13
CA TRP A 180 -14.34 -20.00 -3.96
C TRP A 180 -12.86 -19.87 -3.58
N ARG A 181 -12.16 -18.81 -4.02
CA ARG A 181 -10.76 -18.53 -3.66
C ARG A 181 -10.62 -18.07 -2.21
N ASP A 182 -11.64 -17.39 -1.69
CA ASP A 182 -11.71 -17.00 -0.28
C ASP A 182 -11.87 -18.21 0.65
N VAL A 183 -12.65 -19.21 0.24
CA VAL A 183 -12.79 -20.48 0.98
C VAL A 183 -11.48 -21.27 0.95
N LEU A 184 -10.85 -21.41 -0.22
CA LEU A 184 -9.61 -22.18 -0.37
C LEU A 184 -8.44 -21.58 0.45
N SER A 185 -8.39 -20.26 0.57
CA SER A 185 -7.34 -19.57 1.32
C SER A 185 -7.53 -19.59 2.85
N ARG A 186 -8.69 -20.00 3.37
CA ARG A 186 -8.83 -20.27 4.83
C ARG A 186 -8.01 -21.48 5.26
N LEU A 187 -7.69 -22.38 4.32
CA LEU A 187 -6.84 -23.54 4.54
C LEU A 187 -5.35 -23.19 4.59
N THR A 188 -4.94 -21.98 4.16
CA THR A 188 -3.53 -21.60 4.17
C THR A 188 -3.18 -20.83 5.46
N PRO A 189 -2.23 -21.33 6.28
CA PRO A 189 -1.87 -20.69 7.54
C PRO A 189 -1.24 -19.30 7.35
N PHE A 190 -0.70 -19.02 6.17
CA PHE A 190 -0.08 -17.73 5.82
C PHE A 190 -1.07 -16.57 5.68
N ARG A 191 -2.37 -16.84 5.50
CA ARG A 191 -3.38 -15.78 5.36
C ARG A 191 -3.56 -14.99 6.67
N TYR A 192 -3.60 -15.67 7.80
CA TYR A 192 -3.93 -15.06 9.10
C TYR A 192 -2.87 -14.05 9.58
N PRO A 193 -1.55 -14.30 9.46
CA PRO A 193 -0.53 -13.29 9.69
C PRO A 193 -0.64 -12.09 8.75
N VAL A 194 -0.97 -12.31 7.47
CA VAL A 194 -1.11 -11.22 6.49
C VAL A 194 -2.28 -10.30 6.83
N ASP A 195 -3.42 -10.87 7.23
CA ASP A 195 -4.59 -10.09 7.65
C ASP A 195 -4.33 -9.36 8.99
N ALA A 196 -3.63 -9.98 9.94
CA ALA A 196 -3.19 -9.33 11.19
C ALA A 196 -2.23 -8.15 10.94
N VAL A 197 -1.27 -8.32 10.03
CA VAL A 197 -0.33 -7.26 9.65
C VAL A 197 -1.07 -6.10 8.99
N ARG A 198 -2.07 -6.36 8.14
CA ARG A 198 -2.92 -5.30 7.57
C ARG A 198 -3.63 -4.48 8.65
N ASP A 199 -4.24 -5.12 9.63
CA ASP A 199 -4.88 -4.43 10.76
C ASP A 199 -3.87 -3.60 11.57
N ALA A 200 -2.65 -4.13 11.77
CA ALA A 200 -1.55 -3.44 12.44
C ALA A 200 -1.10 -2.16 11.71
N TYR A 201 -1.05 -2.20 10.37
CA TYR A 201 -0.69 -1.05 9.54
C TYR A 201 -1.75 0.07 9.57
N VAL A 202 -2.99 -0.26 9.92
CA VAL A 202 -4.10 0.70 10.10
C VAL A 202 -4.20 1.17 11.56
N GLY A 203 -3.39 0.63 12.47
CA GLY A 203 -3.36 1.02 13.88
C GLY A 203 -4.33 0.25 14.78
N SER A 204 -4.94 -0.82 14.28
CA SER A 204 -5.83 -1.69 15.05
C SER A 204 -5.05 -2.89 15.60
N TYR A 205 -4.68 -2.82 16.88
CA TYR A 205 -3.88 -3.88 17.54
C TYR A 205 -4.72 -4.92 18.29
N ALA A 206 -5.97 -4.59 18.62
CA ALA A 206 -6.88 -5.45 19.38
C ALA A 206 -8.04 -5.98 18.50
N SER A 207 -7.72 -6.47 17.31
CA SER A 207 -8.72 -7.07 16.40
C SER A 207 -8.76 -8.60 16.51
N ALA A 208 -9.89 -9.19 16.12
CA ALA A 208 -10.00 -10.64 16.01
C ALA A 208 -8.96 -11.22 15.03
N HIS A 209 -8.66 -10.51 13.93
CA HIS A 209 -7.62 -10.94 12.99
C HIS A 209 -6.22 -10.96 13.63
N MET A 210 -5.90 -10.01 14.52
CA MET A 210 -4.64 -10.03 15.26
C MET A 210 -4.53 -11.28 16.14
N LEU A 211 -5.59 -11.62 16.88
CA LEU A 211 -5.63 -12.82 17.71
C LEU A 211 -5.44 -14.10 16.87
N TYR A 212 -6.19 -14.24 15.77
CA TYR A 212 -6.05 -15.38 14.86
C TYR A 212 -4.67 -15.43 14.21
N GLY A 213 -4.11 -14.29 13.81
CA GLY A 213 -2.77 -14.19 13.25
C GLY A 213 -1.71 -14.69 14.22
N VAL A 214 -1.74 -14.24 15.48
CA VAL A 214 -0.80 -14.68 16.52
C VAL A 214 -0.96 -16.17 16.81
N LEU A 215 -2.19 -16.66 17.01
CA LEU A 215 -2.44 -18.06 17.33
C LEU A 215 -2.01 -19.00 16.19
N VAL A 216 -2.36 -18.68 14.95
CA VAL A 216 -2.00 -19.49 13.78
C VAL A 216 -0.50 -19.43 13.53
N ALA A 217 0.13 -18.26 13.67
CA ALA A 217 1.58 -18.14 13.49
C ALA A 217 2.35 -18.89 14.58
N ALA A 218 1.92 -18.81 15.85
CA ALA A 218 2.52 -19.56 16.94
C ALA A 218 2.34 -21.08 16.76
N GLY A 219 1.14 -21.53 16.40
CA GLY A 219 0.87 -22.94 16.10
C GLY A 219 1.69 -23.46 14.91
N PHE A 220 1.78 -22.66 13.84
CA PHE A 220 2.59 -22.99 12.66
C PHE A 220 4.08 -22.93 12.94
N ALA A 221 4.56 -22.15 13.91
CA ALA A 221 5.97 -22.16 14.32
C ALA A 221 6.31 -23.33 15.24
N ALA A 222 5.38 -23.76 16.10
CA ALA A 222 5.58 -24.90 16.98
C ALA A 222 5.69 -26.22 16.20
N LEU A 223 4.88 -26.40 15.15
CA LEU A 223 4.82 -27.65 14.36
C LEU A 223 6.17 -28.04 13.71
N PRO A 224 6.86 -27.16 12.95
CA PRO A 224 8.16 -27.44 12.33
C PRO A 224 9.29 -27.60 13.34
N VAL A 225 9.25 -26.88 14.47
CA VAL A 225 10.24 -27.05 15.54
C VAL A 225 10.08 -28.42 16.22
N LEU A 226 8.85 -28.84 16.49
CA LEU A 226 8.55 -30.15 17.07
C LEU A 226 8.85 -31.31 16.09
N LEU A 227 8.53 -31.13 14.81
CA LEU A 227 8.85 -32.12 13.77
C LEU A 227 10.36 -32.18 13.49
N GLY A 228 11.02 -31.03 13.40
CA GLY A 228 12.47 -30.94 13.18
C GLY A 228 13.27 -31.58 14.31
N THR A 229 12.92 -31.31 15.57
CA THR A 229 13.57 -31.95 16.73
C THR A 229 13.34 -33.46 16.78
N ARG A 230 12.16 -33.95 16.39
CA ARG A 230 11.89 -35.40 16.30
C ARG A 230 12.70 -36.08 15.20
N VAL A 231 12.72 -35.50 13.99
CA VAL A 231 13.46 -36.06 12.85
C VAL A 231 14.96 -36.10 13.14
N PHE A 232 15.51 -35.05 13.76
CA PHE A 232 16.93 -35.00 14.13
C PHE A 232 17.29 -36.04 15.20
N ARG A 233 16.41 -36.27 16.19
CA ARG A 233 16.59 -37.33 17.19
C ARG A 233 16.56 -38.74 16.60
N THR A 234 15.73 -38.98 15.60
CA THR A 234 15.65 -40.30 14.94
C THR A 234 16.77 -40.55 13.92
N ALA A 235 17.44 -39.50 13.43
CA ALA A 235 18.56 -39.64 12.50
C ALA A 235 19.93 -39.73 13.20
N GLY A 236 20.00 -39.36 14.49
CA GLY A 236 21.20 -39.45 15.33
C GLY A 236 21.23 -40.66 16.27
N ALA A 237 20.30 -41.60 16.11
CA ALA A 237 20.27 -42.91 16.77
C ALA A 237 20.35 -44.01 15.70
#